data_AF-A0A6V7HQ94-F1
#
_entry.id   AF-A0A6V7HQ94-F1
#
_cell.length_a   1.000
_cell.length_b   1.000
_cell.length_c   1.000
_cell.angle_alpha   90.00
_cell.angle_beta   90.00
_cell.angle_gamma   90.00
#
_symmetry.space_group_name_H-M   'P 1'
#
loop_
_entity.id
_entity.type
_entity.pdbx_description
1 polymer ?
#
loop_
_entity_poly.entity_id
_entity_poly.type
_entity_poly.pdbx_seq_one_letter_code
_entity_poly.pdbx_strand_id
1 'polypeptide(L)'
;PLPGFNAVINSTVPMGAGLSSSAAVEVATYTFLEAVTGKKAPSPVEKALACQKAEHDFAGVPCGIMDQFISAMGKEGHALLLDCRDLSVKQIPMDHLDDHVFLITNSNSPHKLSSSAYCERRDACHEAAKKLGKKSLREATLADIE
;
A
#
# COMPACT_ATOMS: atom_id res chain seq x y z
N PRO A 1 23.06 16.16 -2.04
CA PRO A 1 23.58 14.78 -2.16
C PRO A 1 23.15 13.95 -0.94
N LEU A 2 22.69 12.70 -1.15
CA LEU A 2 22.43 11.77 -0.05
C LEU A 2 23.79 11.21 0.41
N PRO A 3 24.19 11.37 1.69
CA PRO A 3 25.42 10.76 2.17
C PRO A 3 25.29 9.23 2.22
N GLY A 4 26.40 8.51 2.12
CA GLY A 4 26.42 7.09 2.45
C GLY A 4 26.09 6.87 3.94
N PHE A 5 25.53 5.72 4.26
CA PHE A 5 25.15 5.36 5.63
C PHE A 5 25.31 3.86 5.87
N ASN A 6 25.39 3.49 7.15
CA ASN A 6 25.26 2.11 7.61
C ASN A 6 23.98 2.01 8.42
N ALA A 7 23.16 1.00 8.14
CA ALA A 7 21.90 0.78 8.83
C ALA A 7 21.67 -0.72 9.05
N VAL A 8 20.97 -1.06 10.14
CA VAL A 8 20.49 -2.41 10.42
C VAL A 8 18.97 -2.38 10.33
N ILE A 9 18.39 -3.31 9.60
CA ILE A 9 16.94 -3.47 9.47
C ILE A 9 16.53 -4.67 10.29
N ASN A 10 15.59 -4.46 11.21
CA ASN A 10 14.91 -5.52 11.94
C ASN A 10 13.40 -5.33 11.78
N SER A 11 12.67 -6.41 11.54
CA SER A 11 11.22 -6.37 11.32
C SER A 11 10.54 -7.53 12.02
N THR A 12 9.41 -7.23 12.64
CA THR A 12 8.48 -8.24 13.18
C THR A 12 7.36 -8.58 12.20
N VAL A 13 7.26 -7.89 11.06
CA VAL A 13 6.29 -8.21 10.02
C VAL A 13 6.71 -9.50 9.34
N PRO A 14 5.91 -10.57 9.41
CA PRO A 14 6.29 -11.85 8.82
C PRO A 14 6.42 -11.72 7.30
N MET A 15 7.60 -12.06 6.79
CA MET A 15 7.92 -11.89 5.38
C MET A 15 6.98 -12.71 4.49
N GLY A 16 6.40 -12.05 3.50
CA GLY A 16 5.53 -12.69 2.53
C GLY A 16 4.19 -13.16 3.10
N ALA A 17 3.80 -12.79 4.33
CA ALA A 17 2.52 -13.24 4.91
C ALA A 17 1.28 -12.44 4.43
N GLY A 18 1.44 -11.57 3.42
CA GLY A 18 0.38 -10.66 2.98
C GLY A 18 0.10 -9.50 3.94
N LEU A 19 1.05 -9.18 4.84
CA LEU A 19 0.97 -8.06 5.79
C LEU A 19 1.92 -6.91 5.42
N SER A 20 2.19 -6.75 4.11
CA SER A 20 2.89 -5.57 3.56
C SER A 20 4.31 -5.33 4.11
N SER A 21 5.10 -6.40 4.26
CA SER A 21 6.49 -6.30 4.75
C SER A 21 7.40 -5.45 3.85
N SER A 22 7.18 -5.41 2.53
CA SER A 22 7.94 -4.56 1.60
C SER A 22 7.63 -3.08 1.84
N ALA A 23 6.34 -2.71 1.83
CA ALA A 23 5.90 -1.35 2.11
C ALA A 23 6.40 -0.83 3.47
N ALA A 24 6.41 -1.67 4.52
CA ALA A 24 6.96 -1.30 5.82
C ALA A 24 8.46 -0.93 5.73
N VAL A 25 9.25 -1.70 4.98
CA VAL A 25 10.68 -1.42 4.76
C VAL A 25 10.89 -0.17 3.88
N GLU A 26 10.09 0.00 2.83
CA GLU A 26 10.14 1.18 1.96
C GLU A 26 9.88 2.46 2.75
N VAL A 27 8.79 2.51 3.52
CA VAL A 27 8.38 3.68 4.30
C VAL A 27 9.34 3.93 5.48
N ALA A 28 9.83 2.88 6.14
CA ALA A 28 10.86 3.01 7.17
C ALA A 28 12.16 3.58 6.59
N THR A 29 12.58 3.09 5.42
CA THR A 29 13.76 3.59 4.70
C THR A 29 13.57 5.06 4.33
N TYR A 30 12.43 5.43 3.73
CA TYR A 30 12.14 6.82 3.40
C TYR A 30 12.22 7.71 4.64
N THR A 31 11.61 7.29 5.74
CA THR A 31 11.60 8.05 7.00
C THR A 31 13.01 8.18 7.60
N PHE A 32 13.85 7.15 7.48
CA PHE A 32 15.27 7.23 7.84
C PHE A 32 16.03 8.24 6.95
N LEU A 33 15.77 8.25 5.65
CA LEU A 33 16.39 9.22 4.72
C LEU A 33 15.98 10.67 5.03
N GLU A 34 14.74 10.91 5.45
CA GLU A 34 14.30 12.22 5.93
C GLU A 34 15.11 12.67 7.16
N ALA A 35 15.35 11.74 8.11
CA ALA A 35 16.12 12.03 9.31
C ALA A 35 17.60 12.31 8.99
N VAL A 36 18.22 11.52 8.10
CA VAL A 36 19.63 11.69 7.71
C VAL A 36 19.86 12.99 6.91
N THR A 37 18.91 13.36 6.06
CA THR A 37 19.07 14.52 5.17
C THR A 37 18.50 15.82 5.74
N GLY A 38 17.64 15.73 6.77
CA GLY A 38 16.82 16.83 7.25
C GLY A 38 15.75 17.29 6.25
N LYS A 39 15.56 16.58 5.12
CA LYS A 39 14.62 16.93 4.06
C LYS A 39 13.40 16.03 4.17
N LYS A 40 12.27 16.61 4.56
CA LYS A 40 10.99 15.91 4.64
C LYS A 40 10.31 15.86 3.28
N ALA A 41 9.51 14.82 3.05
CA ALA A 41 8.56 14.80 1.95
C ALA A 41 7.61 16.01 2.06
N PRO A 42 7.14 16.57 0.93
CA PRO A 42 6.15 17.64 0.95
C PRO A 42 4.85 17.23 1.66
N SER A 43 4.49 15.94 1.60
CA SER A 43 3.35 15.37 2.29
C SER A 43 3.56 13.86 2.53
N PRO A 44 2.78 13.23 3.44
CA PRO A 44 2.78 11.77 3.58
C PRO A 44 2.34 11.04 2.31
N VAL A 45 1.50 11.67 1.48
CA VAL A 45 1.08 11.13 0.17
C VAL A 45 2.26 11.02 -0.78
N GLU A 46 3.09 12.06 -0.88
CA GLU A 46 4.30 12.04 -1.71
C GLU A 46 5.30 10.97 -1.24
N LYS A 47 5.44 10.79 0.08
CA LYS A 47 6.23 9.69 0.66
C LYS A 47 5.71 8.33 0.19
N ALA A 48 4.41 8.09 0.30
CA ALA A 48 3.81 6.81 -0.08
C ALA A 48 3.91 6.54 -1.59
N LEU A 49 3.72 7.56 -2.43
CA LEU A 49 3.89 7.46 -3.89
C LEU A 49 5.34 7.14 -4.28
N ALA A 50 6.31 7.74 -3.59
CA ALA A 50 7.72 7.42 -3.82
C ALA A 50 8.07 5.98 -3.42
N CYS A 51 7.50 5.48 -2.32
CA CYS A 51 7.66 4.09 -1.90
C CYS A 51 7.01 3.12 -2.90
N GLN A 52 5.78 3.42 -3.36
CA GLN A 52 5.12 2.63 -4.41
C GLN A 52 5.95 2.59 -5.68
N LYS A 53 6.54 3.72 -6.08
CA LYS A 53 7.44 3.78 -7.23
C LYS A 53 8.66 2.89 -7.05
N ALA A 54 9.23 2.80 -5.85
CA ALA A 54 10.33 1.89 -5.55
C ALA A 54 9.89 0.42 -5.73
N GLU A 55 8.71 0.05 -5.24
CA GLU A 55 8.15 -1.31 -5.42
C GLU A 55 7.91 -1.64 -6.91
N HIS A 56 7.44 -0.68 -7.69
CA HIS A 56 7.24 -0.84 -9.14
C HIS A 56 8.56 -0.97 -9.90
N ASP A 57 9.50 -0.07 -9.67
CA ASP A 57 10.72 0.07 -10.48
C ASP A 57 11.82 -0.93 -10.07
N PHE A 58 11.93 -1.26 -8.77
CA PHE A 58 13.02 -2.09 -8.24
C PHE A 58 12.56 -3.51 -7.88
N ALA A 59 11.39 -3.67 -7.26
CA ALA A 59 10.85 -5.00 -6.97
C ALA A 59 10.06 -5.58 -8.15
N GLY A 60 9.67 -4.75 -9.13
CA GLY A 60 8.93 -5.18 -10.31
C GLY A 60 7.48 -5.59 -10.02
N VAL A 61 6.93 -5.18 -8.87
CA VAL A 61 5.58 -5.55 -8.44
C VAL A 61 4.64 -4.38 -8.71
N PRO A 62 3.65 -4.49 -9.62
CA PRO A 62 2.78 -3.38 -9.97
C PRO A 62 1.64 -3.19 -8.94
N CYS A 63 1.98 -3.03 -7.67
CA CYS A 63 1.03 -2.93 -6.57
C CYS A 63 0.15 -1.67 -6.67
N GLY A 64 -1.00 -1.69 -5.98
CA GLY A 64 -1.74 -0.48 -5.66
C GLY A 64 -0.99 0.42 -4.67
N ILE A 65 -1.68 1.38 -4.09
CA ILE A 65 -1.08 2.42 -3.23
C ILE A 65 -1.39 2.22 -1.72
N MET A 66 -2.26 1.26 -1.40
CA MET A 66 -2.83 1.05 -0.07
C MET A 66 -1.76 0.77 0.99
N ASP A 67 -0.85 -0.15 0.72
CA ASP A 67 0.16 -0.65 1.65
C ASP A 67 1.10 0.48 2.10
N GLN A 68 1.61 1.27 1.14
CA GLN A 68 2.46 2.41 1.44
C GLN A 68 1.69 3.53 2.15
N PHE A 69 0.41 3.75 1.81
CA PHE A 69 -0.42 4.76 2.49
C PHE A 69 -0.65 4.43 3.95
N ILE A 70 -1.11 3.21 4.27
CA ILE A 70 -1.38 2.85 5.66
C ILE A 70 -0.09 2.80 6.49
N SER A 71 1.02 2.35 5.89
CA SER A 71 2.32 2.36 6.59
C SER A 71 2.84 3.77 6.84
N ALA A 72 2.57 4.75 5.96
CA ALA A 72 3.03 6.13 6.11
C ALA A 72 2.10 7.02 6.94
N MET A 73 0.80 6.70 6.99
CA MET A 73 -0.25 7.57 7.53
C MET A 73 -1.10 6.92 8.62
N GLY A 74 -0.81 5.67 8.99
CA GLY A 74 -1.50 4.97 10.06
C GLY A 74 -1.47 5.76 11.37
N LYS A 75 -2.60 5.75 12.06
CA LYS A 75 -2.76 6.39 13.37
C LYS A 75 -3.29 5.36 14.35
N GLU A 76 -2.71 5.33 15.54
CA GLU A 76 -3.16 4.45 16.61
C GLU A 76 -4.65 4.63 16.89
N GLY A 77 -5.38 3.51 17.03
CA GLY A 77 -6.82 3.50 17.26
C GLY A 77 -7.69 3.96 16.08
N HIS A 78 -7.16 4.02 14.85
CA HIS A 78 -7.91 4.45 13.67
C HIS A 78 -7.73 3.48 12.50
N ALA A 79 -8.82 3.30 11.74
CA ALA A 79 -8.77 2.78 10.38
C ALA A 79 -8.57 3.95 9.41
N LEU A 80 -7.92 3.70 8.27
CA LEU A 80 -7.73 4.70 7.22
C LEU A 80 -8.69 4.43 6.07
N LEU A 81 -9.69 5.29 5.89
CA LEU A 81 -10.49 5.29 4.68
C LEU A 81 -9.72 6.06 3.61
N LEU A 82 -9.32 5.37 2.54
CA LEU A 82 -8.58 5.92 1.41
C LEU A 82 -9.44 5.86 0.15
N ASP A 83 -9.64 7.00 -0.51
CA ASP A 83 -10.12 7.03 -1.89
C ASP A 83 -8.92 7.03 -2.85
N CYS A 84 -8.64 5.88 -3.47
CA CYS A 84 -7.50 5.74 -4.38
C CYS A 84 -7.60 6.56 -5.67
N ARG A 85 -8.75 7.19 -5.98
CA ARG A 85 -8.92 7.99 -7.20
C ARG A 85 -8.33 9.39 -7.04
N ASP A 86 -8.60 10.04 -5.91
CA ASP A 86 -8.11 11.39 -5.61
C ASP A 86 -7.10 11.44 -4.46
N LEU A 87 -6.79 10.27 -3.88
CA LEU A 87 -5.87 10.07 -2.76
C LEU A 87 -6.30 10.77 -1.47
N SER A 88 -7.58 11.13 -1.36
CA SER A 88 -8.13 11.66 -0.12
C SER A 88 -8.17 10.59 0.96
N VAL A 89 -7.86 11.01 2.18
CA VAL A 89 -7.82 10.14 3.35
C VAL A 89 -8.70 10.67 4.47
N LYS A 90 -9.34 9.74 5.18
CA LYS A 90 -10.07 10.04 6.42
C LYS A 90 -9.67 9.01 7.47
N GLN A 91 -9.17 9.51 8.59
CA GLN A 91 -8.96 8.69 9.79
C GLN A 91 -10.33 8.40 10.42
N ILE A 92 -10.67 7.13 10.53
CA ILE A 92 -11.91 6.66 11.16
C ILE A 92 -11.55 6.13 12.54
N PRO A 93 -11.94 6.82 13.63
CA PRO A 93 -11.75 6.31 14.99
C PRO A 93 -12.37 4.93 15.12
N MET A 94 -11.63 4.01 15.73
CA MET A 94 -12.07 2.65 16.00
C MET A 94 -12.53 2.54 17.46
N ASP A 95 -13.54 3.34 17.80
CA ASP A 95 -14.11 3.42 19.14
C ASP A 95 -14.97 2.17 19.44
N HIS A 96 -15.16 1.85 20.72
CA HIS A 96 -16.01 0.75 21.21
C HIS A 96 -15.57 -0.66 20.78
N LEU A 97 -14.27 -0.85 20.57
CA LEU A 97 -13.68 -2.17 20.30
C LEU A 97 -13.24 -2.92 21.55
N ASP A 98 -13.56 -2.43 22.75
CA ASP A 98 -13.08 -3.04 24.01
C ASP A 98 -13.52 -4.51 24.16
N ASP A 99 -14.66 -4.88 23.55
CA ASP A 99 -15.18 -6.24 23.52
C ASP A 99 -14.81 -7.04 22.25
N HIS A 100 -14.01 -6.47 21.35
CA HIS A 100 -13.70 -7.03 20.03
C HIS A 100 -12.20 -7.09 19.75
N VAL A 101 -11.79 -8.06 18.94
CA VAL A 101 -10.40 -8.19 18.49
C VAL A 101 -10.32 -8.46 17.00
N PHE A 102 -9.30 -7.91 16.34
CA PHE A 102 -8.93 -8.31 14.98
C PHE A 102 -7.98 -9.50 15.05
N LEU A 103 -8.50 -10.70 14.82
CA LEU A 103 -7.69 -11.90 14.72
C LEU A 103 -7.15 -12.07 13.29
N ILE A 104 -5.84 -11.89 13.11
CA ILE A 104 -5.16 -12.17 11.85
C ILE A 104 -4.67 -13.62 11.88
N THR A 105 -5.18 -14.46 10.97
CA THR A 105 -4.78 -15.86 10.84
C THR A 105 -3.98 -16.07 9.56
N ASN A 106 -2.69 -16.37 9.70
CA ASN A 106 -1.83 -16.70 8.56
C ASN A 106 -2.04 -18.17 8.15
N SER A 107 -2.41 -18.39 6.88
CA SER A 107 -2.59 -19.74 6.33
C SER A 107 -1.31 -20.58 6.30
N ASN A 108 -0.14 -19.95 6.38
CA ASN A 108 1.18 -20.56 6.20
C ASN A 108 1.36 -21.28 4.85
N SER A 109 0.48 -21.01 3.88
CA SER A 109 0.63 -21.55 2.53
C SER A 109 1.88 -20.97 1.89
N PRO A 110 2.74 -21.78 1.26
CA PRO A 110 3.95 -21.29 0.62
C PRO A 110 3.57 -20.33 -0.50
N HIS A 111 3.93 -19.05 -0.34
CA HIS A 111 3.78 -18.05 -1.38
C HIS A 111 4.67 -18.43 -2.57
N LYS A 112 4.07 -19.04 -3.60
CA LYS A 112 4.54 -18.79 -4.95
C LYS A 112 4.25 -17.32 -5.20
N LEU A 113 5.28 -16.50 -5.40
CA LEU A 113 5.14 -15.11 -5.86
C LEU A 113 4.33 -15.12 -7.17
N SER A 114 3.00 -15.11 -7.04
CA SER A 114 2.07 -15.15 -8.16
C SER A 114 1.86 -13.73 -8.67
N SER A 115 2.96 -13.00 -8.87
CA SER A 115 2.95 -11.70 -9.55
C SER A 115 2.16 -11.82 -10.86
N SER A 116 2.24 -12.98 -11.54
CA SER A 116 1.41 -13.28 -12.71
C SER A 116 -0.10 -13.17 -12.45
N ALA A 117 -0.64 -13.83 -11.42
CA ALA A 117 -2.08 -13.82 -11.15
C ALA A 117 -2.58 -12.42 -10.74
N TYR A 118 -1.78 -11.67 -9.98
CA TYR A 118 -2.12 -10.29 -9.64
C TYR A 118 -2.14 -9.40 -10.90
N CYS A 119 -1.11 -9.50 -11.75
CA CYS A 119 -1.04 -8.77 -13.01
C CYS A 119 -2.21 -9.11 -13.93
N GLU A 120 -2.52 -10.40 -14.09
CA GLU A 120 -3.66 -10.87 -14.88
C GLU A 120 -4.98 -10.25 -14.40
N ARG A 121 -5.19 -10.15 -13.08
CA ARG A 121 -6.39 -9.53 -12.52
C ARG A 121 -6.43 -8.03 -12.78
N ARG A 122 -5.32 -7.33 -12.59
CA ARG A 122 -5.21 -5.90 -12.90
C ARG A 122 -5.53 -5.62 -14.38
N ASP A 123 -4.93 -6.39 -15.27
CA ASP A 123 -5.09 -6.22 -16.71
C ASP A 123 -6.52 -6.57 -17.14
N ALA A 124 -7.14 -7.60 -16.55
CA ALA A 124 -8.56 -7.90 -16.76
C ALA A 124 -9.48 -6.74 -16.32
N CYS A 125 -9.19 -6.08 -15.19
CA CYS A 125 -9.94 -4.91 -14.75
C CYS A 125 -9.79 -3.71 -15.71
N HIS A 126 -8.60 -3.48 -16.25
CA HIS A 126 -8.37 -2.44 -17.24
C HIS A 126 -9.14 -2.72 -18.54
N GLU A 127 -9.10 -3.96 -19.03
CA GLU A 127 -9.85 -4.36 -20.22
C GLU A 127 -11.36 -4.25 -20.02
N ALA A 128 -11.87 -4.60 -18.84
CA ALA A 128 -13.27 -4.41 -18.49
C ALA A 128 -13.67 -2.93 -18.50
N ALA A 129 -12.89 -2.06 -17.84
CA ALA A 129 -13.16 -0.62 -17.83
C ALA A 129 -13.17 -0.02 -19.24
N LYS A 130 -12.23 -0.45 -20.09
CA LYS A 130 -12.14 -0.05 -21.50
C LYS A 130 -13.37 -0.47 -22.29
N LYS A 131 -13.86 -1.70 -22.12
CA LYS A 131 -15.09 -2.19 -22.78
C LYS A 131 -16.34 -1.39 -22.37
N LEU A 132 -16.37 -0.92 -21.12
CA LEU A 132 -17.44 -0.08 -20.58
C LEU A 132 -17.29 1.41 -20.95
N GLY A 133 -16.22 1.80 -21.65
CA GLY A 133 -15.94 3.20 -21.98
C GLY A 133 -15.66 4.08 -20.76
N LYS A 134 -15.18 3.49 -19.65
CA LYS A 134 -14.88 4.19 -18.39
C LYS A 134 -13.37 4.35 -18.19
N LYS A 135 -12.96 5.34 -17.41
CA LYS A 135 -11.53 5.51 -17.06
C LYS A 135 -11.04 4.42 -16.11
N SER A 136 -11.91 3.96 -15.21
CA SER A 136 -11.65 2.87 -14.27
C SER A 136 -12.96 2.23 -13.82
N LEU A 137 -12.90 1.03 -13.23
CA LEU A 137 -14.08 0.36 -12.69
C LEU A 137 -14.74 1.10 -11.52
N ARG A 138 -14.08 2.12 -10.93
CA ARG A 138 -14.70 3.00 -9.92
C ARG A 138 -15.89 3.80 -10.48
N GLU A 139 -15.92 4.02 -11.79
CA GLU A 139 -16.99 4.75 -12.49
C GLU A 139 -18.09 3.82 -13.02
N ALA A 140 -17.91 2.51 -12.91
CA ALA A 140 -18.89 1.53 -13.33
C ALA A 140 -19.99 1.38 -12.28
N THR A 141 -21.20 1.14 -12.76
CA THR A 141 -22.42 0.89 -12.00
C THR A 141 -23.02 -0.44 -12.44
N LEU A 142 -23.98 -0.97 -11.68
CA LEU A 142 -24.68 -2.21 -12.07
C LEU A 142 -25.42 -2.06 -13.41
N ALA A 143 -25.90 -0.86 -13.76
CA ALA A 143 -26.55 -0.60 -15.04
C ALA A 143 -25.59 -0.66 -16.24
N ASP A 144 -24.27 -0.57 -16.03
CA ASP A 144 -23.30 -0.70 -17.12
C ASP A 144 -23.07 -2.17 -17.55
N ILE A 145 -23.61 -3.15 -16.80
CA ILE A 145 -23.43 -4.60 -17.04
C ILE A 145 -24.74 -5.36 -17.28
N GLU A 146 -25.86 -4.65 -17.38
CA GLU A 146 -27.18 -5.17 -17.80
C GLU A 146 -27.37 -5.03 -19.32
#